data_AF-A0A147I803-F1
#
_entry.id   AF-A0A147I803-F1
#
_cell.length_a   1.000
_cell.length_b   1.000
_cell.length_c   1.000
_cell.angle_alpha   90.00
_cell.angle_beta   90.00
_cell.angle_gamma   90.00
#
_symmetry.space_group_name_H-M   'P 1'
#
loop_
_entity.id
_entity.type
_entity.pdbx_description
1 polymer ?
#
loop_
_entity_poly.entity_id
_entity_poly.type
_entity_poly.pdbx_seq_one_letter_code
_entity_poly.pdbx_strand_id
1 'polypeptide(L)'
;MPFSSRLATFATLTLSVLALVAQSAPGLAADLPVVPTASTAIQLALPATVPTVTPPAPVAETPAVTPEQVEEQIAYPTLAAAVADQSIRSDDDQDLRCLAGAIYFESRGEPLAGQLAVAEVILNRTKSRRFGGSTCDVVTQKGQFSFVRGGRMPEAPSNDDWRTAMAVAKVAIKDAWESNASNALYFNHRRAGHANGVRVASIGNHVFYR
;
A
#
# COMPACT_ATOMS: atom_id res chain seq x y z
N MET A 1 5.21 36.56 56.75
CA MET A 1 5.44 35.56 57.82
C MET A 1 5.05 34.18 57.29
N PRO A 2 5.81 33.11 57.60
CA PRO A 2 6.64 32.52 56.55
C PRO A 2 6.48 30.98 56.37
N PHE A 3 7.20 30.48 55.34
CA PHE A 3 7.68 29.10 55.10
C PHE A 3 6.70 27.94 55.02
N SER A 4 6.76 27.21 53.90
CA SER A 4 7.01 25.76 53.95
C SER A 4 7.61 25.27 52.63
N SER A 5 8.93 25.09 52.66
CA SER A 5 9.78 24.47 51.66
C SER A 5 9.43 22.98 51.54
N ARG A 6 9.09 22.49 50.35
CA ARG A 6 8.98 21.04 50.11
C ARG A 6 10.36 20.49 49.75
N LEU A 7 10.88 19.67 50.66
CA LEU A 7 12.10 18.88 50.52
C LEU A 7 12.04 18.01 49.26
N ALA A 8 13.02 18.20 48.37
CA ALA A 8 13.31 17.29 47.29
C ALA A 8 14.13 16.11 47.87
N THR A 9 13.54 14.92 47.88
CA THR A 9 14.23 13.68 48.24
C THR A 9 14.82 13.02 46.99
N PHE A 10 16.10 12.68 47.11
CA PHE A 10 16.96 12.10 46.09
C PHE A 10 16.48 10.71 45.66
N ALA A 11 16.23 10.51 44.36
CA ALA A 11 16.04 9.19 43.77
C ALA A 11 17.42 8.60 43.44
N THR A 12 17.80 7.54 44.14
CA THR A 12 19.03 6.78 43.93
C THR A 12 18.93 5.95 42.65
N LEU A 13 19.91 6.10 41.77
CA LEU A 13 20.01 5.45 40.47
C LEU A 13 20.86 4.18 40.64
N THR A 14 20.21 3.02 40.74
CA THR A 14 20.90 1.72 40.82
C THR A 14 21.20 1.20 39.42
N LEU A 15 22.47 1.29 39.03
CA LEU A 15 23.02 0.80 37.77
C LEU A 15 23.35 -0.71 37.92
N SER A 16 22.45 -1.58 37.46
CA SER A 16 22.67 -3.03 37.46
C SER A 16 23.20 -3.49 36.10
N VAL A 17 24.52 -3.75 36.04
CA VAL A 17 25.20 -4.42 34.92
C VAL A 17 25.03 -5.93 35.09
N LEU A 18 24.42 -6.64 34.12
CA LEU A 18 24.51 -8.10 34.07
C LEU A 18 24.71 -8.63 32.64
N ALA A 19 25.96 -9.05 32.42
CA ALA A 19 26.44 -10.27 31.75
C ALA A 19 25.81 -10.71 30.42
N LEU A 20 26.66 -10.59 29.40
CA LEU A 20 26.60 -11.23 28.09
C LEU A 20 26.86 -12.75 28.23
N VAL A 21 25.94 -13.59 27.73
CA VAL A 21 26.22 -15.02 27.50
C VAL A 21 25.95 -15.32 26.03
N ALA A 22 27.03 -15.42 25.26
CA ALA A 22 27.00 -15.94 23.90
C ALA A 22 26.94 -17.47 23.95
N GLN A 23 25.88 -18.06 23.38
CA GLN A 23 25.79 -19.50 23.15
C GLN A 23 26.07 -19.76 21.67
N SER A 24 27.22 -20.39 21.39
CA SER A 24 27.55 -20.97 20.09
C SER A 24 26.92 -22.36 19.98
N ALA A 25 26.11 -22.58 18.95
CA ALA A 25 25.60 -23.90 18.59
C ALA A 25 26.49 -24.55 17.50
N PRO A 26 26.86 -25.83 17.61
CA PRO A 26 27.54 -26.57 16.54
C PRO A 26 26.54 -27.08 15.51
N GLY A 27 27.01 -27.17 14.26
CA GLY A 27 26.21 -27.51 13.10
C GLY A 27 25.78 -28.97 12.99
N LEU A 28 24.77 -29.20 12.15
CA LEU A 28 24.43 -30.49 11.59
C LEU A 28 24.45 -30.37 10.05
N ALA A 29 25.30 -31.18 9.44
CA ALA A 29 25.36 -31.39 8.01
C ALA A 29 24.07 -32.06 7.54
N ALA A 30 23.44 -31.51 6.50
CA ALA A 30 22.34 -32.16 5.82
C ALA A 30 22.89 -33.06 4.71
N ASP A 31 22.52 -34.34 4.77
CA ASP A 31 22.78 -35.36 3.76
C ASP A 31 22.23 -34.97 2.39
N LEU A 32 23.03 -35.19 1.34
CA LEU A 32 22.63 -35.07 -0.05
C LEU A 32 21.76 -36.27 -0.45
N PRO A 33 20.62 -36.08 -1.13
CA PRO A 33 19.85 -37.19 -1.67
C PRO A 33 20.56 -37.81 -2.88
N VAL A 34 20.78 -39.12 -2.80
CA VAL A 34 21.19 -40.00 -3.90
C VAL A 34 20.12 -39.98 -4.99
N VAL A 35 20.52 -39.66 -6.23
CA VAL A 35 19.65 -39.72 -7.42
C VAL A 35 19.58 -41.18 -7.90
N PRO A 36 18.40 -41.80 -8.02
CA PRO A 36 18.28 -43.12 -8.64
C PRO A 36 18.36 -43.00 -10.17
N THR A 37 19.29 -43.76 -10.76
CA THR A 37 19.42 -43.95 -12.21
C THR A 37 18.23 -44.77 -12.72
N ALA A 38 17.31 -44.13 -13.45
CA ALA A 38 16.24 -44.83 -14.15
C ALA A 38 16.81 -45.52 -15.40
N SER A 39 16.80 -46.85 -15.41
CA SER A 39 17.08 -47.69 -16.57
C SER A 39 15.77 -48.37 -16.96
N THR A 40 15.20 -48.06 -18.12
CA THR A 40 14.07 -48.81 -18.67
C THR A 40 14.10 -48.81 -20.19
N ALA A 41 13.78 -49.99 -20.71
CA ALA A 41 14.10 -50.53 -22.01
C ALA A 41 13.38 -49.87 -23.19
N ILE A 42 14.06 -49.89 -24.33
CA ILE A 42 13.53 -49.60 -25.66
C ILE A 42 12.48 -50.68 -26.02
N GLN A 43 11.22 -50.27 -26.21
CA GLN A 43 10.20 -51.11 -26.82
C GLN A 43 9.97 -50.67 -28.27
N LEU A 44 10.31 -51.54 -29.22
CA LEU A 44 9.89 -51.45 -30.63
C LEU A 44 8.48 -52.02 -30.76
N ALA A 45 7.53 -51.22 -31.26
CA ALA A 45 6.24 -51.71 -31.74
C ALA A 45 5.74 -50.90 -32.96
N LEU A 46 5.94 -51.49 -34.15
CA LEU A 46 5.09 -51.68 -35.36
C LEU A 46 3.93 -50.70 -35.73
N PRO A 47 3.49 -50.68 -37.02
CA PRO A 47 3.33 -49.47 -37.83
C PRO A 47 2.00 -48.74 -37.69
N ALA A 48 2.06 -47.43 -37.88
CA ALA A 48 0.91 -46.52 -37.95
C ALA A 48 0.09 -46.74 -39.22
N THR A 49 -1.21 -46.93 -39.04
CA THR A 49 -2.25 -46.87 -40.07
C THR A 49 -2.31 -45.47 -40.67
N VAL A 50 -2.36 -45.37 -42.00
CA VAL A 50 -2.47 -44.11 -42.75
C VAL A 50 -3.94 -43.66 -42.80
N PRO A 51 -4.32 -42.48 -42.30
CA PRO A 51 -5.55 -41.83 -42.73
C PRO A 51 -5.30 -40.85 -43.88
N THR A 52 -6.01 -41.14 -44.97
CA THR A 52 -6.51 -40.31 -46.07
C THR A 52 -6.27 -38.79 -45.98
N VAL A 53 -5.60 -38.25 -47.00
CA VAL A 53 -5.46 -36.81 -47.26
C VAL A 53 -6.80 -36.25 -47.75
N THR A 54 -7.45 -35.44 -46.91
CA THR A 54 -8.54 -34.55 -47.31
C THR A 54 -7.95 -33.27 -47.91
N PRO A 55 -8.44 -32.77 -49.06
CA PRO A 55 -7.97 -31.52 -49.66
C PRO A 55 -8.25 -30.29 -48.78
N PRO A 56 -7.48 -29.19 -48.93
CA PRO A 56 -7.51 -28.07 -48.00
C PRO A 56 -8.81 -27.25 -48.13
N ALA A 57 -9.46 -27.05 -46.99
CA ALA A 57 -10.50 -26.04 -46.79
C ALA A 57 -9.89 -24.62 -46.95
N PRO A 58 -10.71 -23.60 -47.31
CA PRO A 58 -10.21 -22.30 -47.76
C PRO A 58 -9.42 -21.60 -46.66
N VAL A 59 -8.36 -20.90 -47.07
CA VAL A 59 -7.58 -20.00 -46.23
C VAL A 59 -8.54 -19.04 -45.54
N ALA A 60 -8.77 -19.28 -44.25
CA ALA A 60 -9.40 -18.29 -43.40
C ALA A 60 -8.51 -17.06 -43.43
N GLU A 61 -9.06 -15.96 -43.93
CA GLU A 61 -8.51 -14.62 -43.75
C GLU A 61 -8.06 -14.50 -42.29
N THR A 62 -6.76 -14.32 -42.11
CA THR A 62 -6.23 -13.71 -40.90
C THR A 62 -7.07 -12.47 -40.64
N PRO A 63 -7.79 -12.36 -39.50
CA PRO A 63 -8.41 -11.10 -39.18
C PRO A 63 -7.27 -10.09 -39.06
N ALA A 64 -7.28 -9.11 -39.97
CA ALA A 64 -6.50 -7.90 -39.81
C ALA A 64 -6.87 -7.32 -38.46
N VAL A 65 -5.96 -7.41 -37.50
CA VAL A 65 -6.08 -6.75 -36.21
C VAL A 65 -6.00 -5.26 -36.51
N THR A 66 -7.16 -4.64 -36.67
CA THR A 66 -7.34 -3.20 -36.56
C THR A 66 -6.72 -2.78 -35.22
N PRO A 67 -5.88 -1.73 -35.16
CA PRO A 67 -5.38 -1.21 -33.88
C PRO A 67 -6.52 -0.46 -33.19
N GLU A 68 -7.49 -1.24 -32.71
CA GLU A 68 -8.43 -0.81 -31.69
C GLU A 68 -7.60 -0.60 -30.42
N GLN A 69 -7.82 0.52 -29.77
CA GLN A 69 -6.99 1.03 -28.68
C GLN A 69 -7.03 0.05 -27.50
N VAL A 70 -6.07 -0.86 -27.45
CA VAL A 70 -5.75 -1.58 -26.22
C VAL A 70 -5.14 -0.51 -25.32
N GLU A 71 -5.97 0.05 -24.46
CA GLU A 71 -5.53 0.81 -23.29
C GLU A 71 -4.68 -0.17 -22.48
N GLU A 72 -3.38 -0.18 -22.76
CA GLU A 72 -2.42 -1.05 -22.11
C GLU A 72 -2.44 -0.66 -20.64
N GLN A 73 -3.11 -1.48 -19.83
CA GLN A 73 -3.12 -1.33 -18.38
C GLN A 73 -1.69 -1.53 -17.91
N ILE A 74 -0.92 -0.44 -17.84
CA ILE A 74 0.49 -0.47 -17.49
C ILE A 74 0.59 -0.99 -16.06
N ALA A 75 0.89 -2.27 -15.94
CA ALA A 75 1.15 -2.91 -14.68
C ALA A 75 2.55 -2.49 -14.23
N TYR A 76 2.62 -1.55 -13.28
CA TYR A 76 3.89 -1.12 -12.70
C TYR A 76 4.49 -2.24 -11.83
N PRO A 77 5.81 -2.47 -11.88
CA PRO A 77 6.45 -3.52 -11.08
C PRO A 77 6.46 -3.20 -9.58
N THR A 78 6.34 -1.92 -9.20
CA THR A 78 6.32 -1.47 -7.81
C THR A 78 5.44 -0.23 -7.63
N LEU A 79 4.93 -0.02 -6.41
CA LEU A 79 4.20 1.21 -6.06
C LEU A 79 5.06 2.46 -6.29
N ALA A 80 6.35 2.38 -5.99
CA ALA A 80 7.26 3.50 -6.22
C ALA A 80 7.36 3.87 -7.70
N ALA A 81 7.39 2.89 -8.61
CA ALA A 81 7.37 3.13 -10.04
C ALA A 81 6.04 3.76 -10.49
N ALA A 82 4.90 3.26 -9.99
CA ALA A 82 3.58 3.83 -10.29
C ALA A 82 3.47 5.29 -9.86
N VAL A 83 3.98 5.62 -8.67
CA VAL A 83 4.00 6.98 -8.12
C VAL A 83 4.95 7.87 -8.91
N ALA A 84 6.14 7.38 -9.27
CA ALA A 84 7.14 8.14 -10.02
C ALA A 84 6.68 8.51 -11.45
N ASP A 85 5.81 7.70 -12.06
CA ASP A 85 5.25 7.97 -13.38
C ASP A 85 4.19 9.10 -13.39
N GLN A 86 3.60 9.43 -12.24
CA GLN A 86 2.51 10.41 -12.21
C GLN A 86 3.02 11.83 -12.48
N SER A 87 2.54 12.44 -13.56
CA SER A 87 2.72 13.88 -13.82
C SER A 87 1.77 14.71 -12.96
N ILE A 88 2.24 15.86 -12.43
CA ILE A 88 1.41 16.82 -11.69
C ILE A 88 1.13 18.02 -12.59
N ARG A 89 -0.13 18.43 -12.67
CA ARG A 89 -0.57 19.49 -13.59
C ARG A 89 -1.23 20.63 -12.84
N SER A 90 -1.20 21.82 -13.42
CA SER A 90 -1.84 23.00 -12.82
C SER A 90 -3.37 22.89 -12.80
N ASP A 91 -3.95 22.18 -13.77
CA ASP A 91 -5.39 21.96 -13.97
C ASP A 91 -5.92 20.70 -13.24
N ASP A 92 -5.15 20.12 -12.33
CA ASP A 92 -5.57 18.99 -11.51
C ASP A 92 -6.82 19.33 -10.66
N ASP A 93 -7.78 18.40 -10.65
CA ASP A 93 -9.10 18.50 -10.03
C ASP A 93 -9.09 18.86 -8.53
N GLN A 94 -10.14 19.52 -8.06
CA GLN A 94 -10.26 20.00 -6.68
C GLN A 94 -10.32 18.84 -5.66
N ASP A 95 -11.04 17.75 -5.96
CA ASP A 95 -11.11 16.57 -5.08
C ASP A 95 -9.75 15.86 -5.02
N LEU A 96 -9.02 15.81 -6.14
CA LEU A 96 -7.65 15.31 -6.17
C LEU A 96 -6.74 16.14 -5.25
N ARG A 97 -6.86 17.47 -5.26
CA ARG A 97 -6.10 18.36 -4.35
C ARG A 97 -6.49 18.16 -2.88
N CYS A 98 -7.78 17.95 -2.57
CA CYS A 98 -8.23 17.61 -1.23
C CYS A 98 -7.65 16.26 -0.76
N LEU A 99 -7.63 15.26 -1.64
CA LEU A 99 -7.04 13.95 -1.34
C LEU A 99 -5.55 14.08 -1.03
N ALA A 100 -4.80 14.75 -1.92
CA ALA A 100 -3.38 14.97 -1.78
C ALA A 100 -3.04 15.77 -0.52
N GLY A 101 -3.84 16.78 -0.18
CA GLY A 101 -3.68 17.54 1.06
C GLY A 101 -3.84 16.69 2.30
N ALA A 102 -4.86 15.84 2.35
CA ALA A 102 -5.03 14.92 3.45
C ALA A 102 -3.87 13.91 3.56
N ILE A 103 -3.42 13.33 2.44
CA ILE A 103 -2.25 12.45 2.42
C ILE A 103 -1.01 13.17 2.96
N TYR A 104 -0.74 14.39 2.47
CA TYR A 104 0.42 15.17 2.87
C TYR A 104 0.41 15.46 4.37
N PHE A 105 -0.68 15.99 4.90
CA PHE A 105 -0.71 16.42 6.30
C PHE A 105 -0.80 15.26 7.29
N GLU A 106 -1.39 14.13 6.90
CA GLU A 106 -1.53 12.97 7.79
C GLU A 106 -0.36 11.99 7.67
N SER A 107 0.34 11.95 6.54
CA SER A 107 1.28 10.85 6.25
C SER A 107 2.54 11.23 5.49
N ARG A 108 2.89 12.52 5.34
CA ARG A 108 4.24 12.87 4.87
C ARG A 108 5.31 12.23 5.76
N GLY A 109 6.37 11.69 5.13
CA GLY A 109 7.42 10.94 5.81
C GLY A 109 7.07 9.49 6.16
N GLU A 110 5.82 9.05 5.96
CA GLU A 110 5.46 7.63 6.01
C GLU A 110 5.88 6.92 4.71
N PRO A 111 6.08 5.58 4.74
CA PRO A 111 6.28 4.79 3.52
C PRO A 111 5.12 5.00 2.54
N LEU A 112 5.38 4.87 1.22
CA LEU A 112 4.35 5.07 0.17
C LEU A 112 3.09 4.22 0.40
N ALA A 113 3.25 2.99 0.90
CA ALA A 113 2.12 2.12 1.25
C ALA A 113 1.24 2.72 2.37
N GLY A 114 1.83 3.45 3.33
CA GLY A 114 1.09 4.15 4.38
C GLY A 114 0.35 5.37 3.87
N GLN A 115 0.97 6.13 2.95
CA GLN A 115 0.33 7.26 2.28
C GLN A 115 -0.86 6.80 1.41
N LEU A 116 -0.67 5.72 0.66
CA LEU A 116 -1.74 5.08 -0.13
C LEU A 116 -2.89 4.59 0.76
N ALA A 117 -2.59 3.94 1.89
CA ALA A 117 -3.60 3.48 2.83
C ALA A 117 -4.44 4.62 3.43
N VAL A 118 -3.84 5.80 3.69
CA VAL A 118 -4.61 6.99 4.10
C VAL A 118 -5.54 7.45 2.96
N ALA A 119 -5.05 7.46 1.72
CA ALA A 119 -5.85 7.81 0.55
C ALA A 119 -7.08 6.89 0.40
N GLU A 120 -6.87 5.58 0.54
CA GLU A 120 -7.94 4.58 0.46
C GLU A 120 -8.97 4.73 1.56
N VAL A 121 -8.57 5.02 2.81
CA VAL A 121 -9.55 5.30 3.87
C VAL A 121 -10.46 6.46 3.46
N ILE A 122 -9.91 7.51 2.86
CA ILE A 122 -10.69 8.67 2.42
C ILE A 122 -11.62 8.28 1.27
N LEU A 123 -11.14 7.54 0.27
CA LEU A 123 -11.96 7.05 -0.84
C LEU A 123 -13.03 6.03 -0.39
N ASN A 124 -12.76 5.22 0.63
CA ASN A 124 -13.73 4.32 1.23
C ASN A 124 -14.82 5.09 1.99
N ARG A 125 -14.45 6.22 2.61
CA ARG A 125 -15.40 7.12 3.26
C ARG A 125 -16.35 7.75 2.24
N THR A 126 -15.88 8.18 1.07
CA THR A 126 -16.77 8.74 0.03
C THR A 126 -17.76 7.71 -0.50
N LYS A 127 -17.36 6.44 -0.55
CA LYS A 127 -18.23 5.30 -0.91
C LYS A 127 -19.19 4.88 0.21
N SER A 128 -19.05 5.43 1.42
CA SER A 128 -19.84 5.05 2.59
C SER A 128 -20.97 6.04 2.87
N ARG A 129 -22.14 5.54 3.26
CA ARG A 129 -23.31 6.37 3.65
C ARG A 129 -23.10 7.19 4.94
N ARG A 130 -21.95 7.04 5.61
CA ARG A 130 -21.65 7.68 6.91
C ARG A 130 -20.88 8.99 6.79
N PHE A 131 -20.31 9.28 5.62
CA PHE A 131 -19.43 10.43 5.39
C PHE A 131 -19.91 11.24 4.17
N GLY A 132 -19.16 12.28 3.82
CA GLY A 132 -19.43 13.12 2.64
C GLY A 132 -19.31 12.35 1.32
N GLY A 133 -20.00 12.83 0.28
CA GLY A 133 -20.06 12.16 -1.03
C GLY A 133 -18.87 12.44 -1.94
N SER A 134 -18.09 13.49 -1.65
CA SER A 134 -16.86 13.85 -2.36
C SER A 134 -15.65 13.78 -1.44
N THR A 135 -14.46 13.76 -2.03
CA THR A 135 -13.21 13.74 -1.25
C THR A 135 -13.05 15.02 -0.44
N CYS A 136 -13.34 16.18 -1.03
CA CYS A 136 -13.34 17.44 -0.29
C CYS A 136 -14.35 17.45 0.86
N ASP A 137 -15.55 16.89 0.70
CA ASP A 137 -16.53 16.82 1.80
C ASP A 137 -16.00 15.97 2.97
N VAL A 138 -15.40 14.81 2.68
CA VAL A 138 -14.81 13.93 3.70
C VAL A 138 -13.66 14.62 4.42
N VAL A 139 -12.76 15.27 3.67
CA VAL A 139 -11.57 15.92 4.23
C VAL A 139 -11.95 17.15 5.04
N THR A 140 -12.89 17.97 4.57
CA THR A 140 -13.26 19.23 5.23
C THR A 140 -14.30 19.07 6.34
N GLN A 141 -14.84 17.85 6.53
CA GLN A 141 -15.78 17.55 7.61
C GLN A 141 -15.17 17.88 8.98
N LYS A 142 -15.94 18.61 9.79
CA LYS A 142 -15.50 19.11 11.10
C LYS A 142 -14.96 17.99 11.99
N GLY A 143 -13.71 18.16 12.45
CA GLY A 143 -13.07 17.26 13.41
C GLY A 143 -12.53 15.96 12.82
N GLN A 144 -12.62 15.74 11.51
CA GLN A 144 -12.01 14.56 10.88
C GLN A 144 -10.48 14.67 10.78
N PHE A 145 -9.99 15.85 10.39
CA PHE A 145 -8.58 16.11 10.14
C PHE A 145 -8.13 17.37 10.88
N SER A 146 -6.99 17.28 11.59
CA SER A 146 -6.54 18.32 12.52
C SER A 146 -6.07 19.61 11.83
N PHE A 147 -5.63 19.50 10.57
CA PHE A 147 -5.16 20.62 9.76
C PHE A 147 -6.32 21.46 9.19
N VAL A 148 -7.55 20.96 9.21
CA VAL A 148 -8.73 21.67 8.68
C VAL A 148 -9.23 22.69 9.69
N ARG A 149 -9.34 23.95 9.26
CA ARG A 149 -9.83 25.06 10.09
C ARG A 149 -11.00 25.74 9.40
N GLY A 150 -12.14 25.82 10.08
CA GLY A 150 -13.34 26.46 9.52
C GLY A 150 -13.85 25.80 8.23
N GLY A 151 -13.67 24.49 8.07
CA GLY A 151 -14.05 23.76 6.85
C GLY A 151 -13.13 24.03 5.65
N ARG A 152 -11.95 24.62 5.88
CA ARG A 152 -10.97 24.91 4.82
C ARG A 152 -9.65 24.22 5.12
N MET A 153 -9.04 23.71 4.05
CA MET A 153 -7.72 23.10 4.07
C MET A 153 -6.64 24.18 3.94
N PRO A 154 -5.45 24.01 4.55
CA PRO A 154 -4.30 24.89 4.31
C PRO A 154 -3.86 24.89 2.85
N GLU A 155 -3.11 25.91 2.46
CA GLU A 155 -2.52 25.99 1.13
C GLU A 155 -1.47 24.88 0.89
N ALA A 156 -1.41 24.41 -0.35
CA ALA A 156 -0.46 23.41 -0.78
C ALA A 156 0.99 23.94 -0.71
N PRO A 157 1.90 23.26 0.00
CA PRO A 157 3.30 23.64 0.00
C PRO A 157 3.97 23.28 -1.33
N SER A 158 5.00 24.03 -1.70
CA SER A 158 5.83 23.75 -2.88
C SER A 158 7.07 22.94 -2.49
N ASN A 159 6.90 21.64 -2.25
CA ASN A 159 7.99 20.72 -1.91
C ASN A 159 7.78 19.30 -2.47
N ASP A 160 8.77 18.45 -2.29
CA ASP A 160 8.82 17.10 -2.87
C ASP A 160 7.80 16.15 -2.23
N ASP A 161 7.55 16.32 -0.93
CA ASP A 161 6.52 15.60 -0.19
C ASP A 161 5.12 15.91 -0.76
N TRP A 162 4.86 17.16 -1.14
CA TRP A 162 3.60 17.55 -1.80
C TRP A 162 3.46 16.87 -3.17
N ARG A 163 4.52 16.87 -3.97
CA ARG A 163 4.51 16.18 -5.28
C ARG A 163 4.25 14.68 -5.11
N THR A 164 4.85 14.08 -4.09
CA THR A 164 4.63 12.66 -3.73
C THR A 164 3.18 12.42 -3.34
N ALA A 165 2.61 13.24 -2.47
CA ALA A 165 1.21 13.11 -2.05
C ALA A 165 0.22 13.25 -3.22
N MET A 166 0.46 14.18 -4.14
CA MET A 166 -0.33 14.32 -5.38
C MET A 166 -0.22 13.07 -6.27
N ALA A 167 0.99 12.53 -6.43
CA ALA A 167 1.20 11.33 -7.22
C ALA A 167 0.51 10.10 -6.60
N VAL A 168 0.64 9.91 -5.28
CA VAL A 168 -0.06 8.85 -4.53
C VAL A 168 -1.57 8.99 -4.67
N ALA A 169 -2.11 10.22 -4.59
CA ALA A 169 -3.54 10.46 -4.79
C ALA A 169 -4.02 10.02 -6.18
N LYS A 170 -3.24 10.28 -7.23
CA LYS A 170 -3.55 9.83 -8.60
C LYS A 170 -3.52 8.30 -8.72
N VAL A 171 -2.55 7.65 -8.10
CA VAL A 171 -2.48 6.17 -8.06
C VAL A 171 -3.71 5.59 -7.34
N ALA A 172 -4.11 6.17 -6.20
CA ALA A 172 -5.25 5.73 -5.42
C ALA A 172 -6.58 5.89 -6.17
N ILE A 173 -6.81 7.02 -6.87
CA ILE A 173 -8.04 7.26 -7.63
C ILE A 173 -8.18 6.29 -8.81
N LYS A 174 -7.07 5.93 -9.44
CA LYS A 174 -7.04 4.93 -10.52
C LYS A 174 -7.30 3.51 -10.02
N ASP A 175 -7.38 3.30 -8.71
CA ASP A 175 -7.51 1.97 -8.07
C ASP A 175 -6.45 0.99 -8.59
N ALA A 176 -5.26 1.52 -8.90
CA ALA A 176 -4.21 0.81 -9.62
C ALA A 176 -3.30 -0.01 -8.70
N TRP A 177 -3.60 -0.06 -7.40
CA TRP A 177 -2.75 -0.72 -6.41
C TRP A 177 -3.57 -1.25 -5.24
N GLU A 178 -3.33 -2.52 -4.87
CA GLU A 178 -3.93 -3.16 -3.70
C GLU A 178 -3.14 -2.87 -2.43
N SER A 179 -3.85 -2.57 -1.35
CA SER A 179 -3.28 -2.24 -0.05
C SER A 179 -3.82 -3.15 1.04
N ASN A 180 -2.98 -3.40 2.04
CA ASN A 180 -3.39 -4.17 3.21
C ASN A 180 -4.45 -3.45 4.06
N ALA A 181 -4.77 -2.19 3.77
CA ALA A 181 -5.80 -1.39 4.45
C ALA A 181 -7.06 -1.15 3.59
N SER A 182 -7.25 -1.89 2.50
CA SER A 182 -8.23 -1.60 1.44
C SER A 182 -9.70 -1.47 1.89
N ASN A 183 -10.09 -2.02 3.05
CA ASN A 183 -11.45 -1.87 3.60
C ASN A 183 -11.54 -1.03 4.89
N ALA A 184 -10.45 -0.35 5.26
CA ALA A 184 -10.41 0.49 6.44
C ALA A 184 -11.24 1.77 6.25
N LEU A 185 -11.89 2.22 7.32
CA LEU A 185 -12.62 3.49 7.39
C LEU A 185 -11.99 4.46 8.41
N TYR A 186 -11.05 3.99 9.21
CA TYR A 186 -10.39 4.79 10.23
C TYR A 186 -8.90 4.46 10.26
N PHE A 187 -8.10 5.43 10.68
CA PHE A 187 -6.71 5.21 11.04
C PHE A 187 -6.38 6.08 12.24
N ASN A 188 -5.41 5.64 13.04
CA ASN A 188 -4.88 6.40 14.16
C ASN A 188 -3.38 6.19 14.23
N HIS A 189 -2.66 7.17 14.76
CA HIS A 189 -1.28 6.94 15.18
C HIS A 189 -1.24 5.76 16.15
N ARG A 190 -0.24 4.88 16.02
CA ARG A 190 -0.16 3.59 16.76
C ARG A 190 -0.29 3.68 18.29
N ARG A 191 -0.04 4.86 18.87
CA ARG A 191 -0.14 5.13 20.33
C ARG A 191 -1.53 5.59 20.80
N ALA A 192 -2.42 6.04 19.91
CA ALA A 192 -3.73 6.57 20.28
C ALA A 192 -4.80 5.47 20.44
N GLY A 193 -4.69 4.37 19.70
CA GLY A 193 -5.66 3.27 19.71
C GLY A 193 -7.01 3.65 19.09
N HIS A 194 -7.94 2.69 18.98
CA HIS A 194 -9.32 2.91 18.54
C HIS A 194 -10.23 1.92 19.28
N ALA A 195 -10.95 2.39 20.30
CA ALA A 195 -11.53 1.55 21.34
C ALA A 195 -12.48 0.44 20.82
N ASN A 196 -13.23 0.71 19.75
CA ASN A 196 -14.26 -0.21 19.22
C ASN A 196 -14.00 -0.65 17.77
N GLY A 197 -12.77 -0.48 17.27
CA GLY A 197 -12.43 -0.69 15.86
C GLY A 197 -11.74 -2.03 15.66
N VAL A 198 -12.11 -2.74 14.60
CA VAL A 198 -11.41 -3.98 14.23
C VAL A 198 -10.15 -3.59 13.47
N ARG A 199 -8.97 -4.00 13.96
CA ARG A 199 -7.69 -3.72 13.30
C ARG A 199 -7.64 -4.44 11.95
N VAL A 200 -7.37 -3.68 10.89
CA VAL A 200 -7.20 -4.18 9.51
C VAL A 200 -5.71 -4.37 9.20
N ALA A 201 -4.92 -3.32 9.43
CA ALA A 201 -3.48 -3.34 9.16
C ALA A 201 -2.72 -2.38 10.07
N SER A 202 -1.40 -2.57 10.14
CA SER A 202 -0.46 -1.60 10.71
C SER A 202 0.61 -1.31 9.66
N ILE A 203 0.71 -0.05 9.23
CA ILE A 203 1.61 0.39 8.15
C ILE A 203 2.30 1.66 8.63
N GLY A 204 3.63 1.63 8.70
CA GLY A 204 4.41 2.73 9.26
C GLY A 204 4.00 3.05 10.70
N ASN A 205 3.61 4.31 10.92
CA ASN A 205 3.20 4.83 12.23
C ASN A 205 1.68 4.77 12.49
N HIS A 206 0.92 4.24 11.53
CA HIS A 206 -0.53 4.14 11.58
C HIS A 206 -1.03 2.73 11.81
N VAL A 207 -2.16 2.65 12.52
CA VAL A 207 -3.01 1.45 12.58
C VAL A 207 -4.33 1.80 11.93
N PHE A 208 -4.79 0.93 11.04
CA PHE A 208 -6.01 1.07 10.25
C PHE A 208 -7.11 0.18 10.82
N TYR A 209 -8.36 0.66 10.80
CA TYR A 209 -9.50 0.01 11.43
C TYR A 209 -10.75 0.03 10.55
N ARG A 210 -11.62 -0.96 10.79
CA ARG A 210 -12.98 -1.07 10.25
C ARG A 210 -14.02 -0.89 11.35
#